data_AF-A0A7Y2K4M2-F1
#
_entry.id   AF-A0A7Y2K4M2-F1
#
_cell.length_a   1.000
_cell.length_b   1.000
_cell.length_c   1.000
_cell.angle_alpha   90.00
_cell.angle_beta   90.00
_cell.angle_gamma   90.00
#
_symmetry.space_group_name_H-M   'P 1'
#
loop_
_entity.id
_entity.type
_entity.pdbx_description
1 polymer ?
#
loop_
_entity_poly.entity_id
_entity_poly.type
_entity_poly.pdbx_seq_one_letter_code
_entity_poly.pdbx_strand_id
1 'polypeptide(L)'
;EKLAKNPDEVFTSLLAEAEEEAALSNEAVVDIIALKFQEKGIRLSRYFGTIRQDDDEILAGLKDDAEDAVTRAMEIIRNRIDQYGVSEPSIQRQGSRRIIVELPGVAREEEAKQLLQGTALLEFRIVRDPDFAFAIMQKVDEVLAGNITQLDTGKTNSELTDTSSVDGDTSLVATEDSIPTEQLTEEEFKQQHPFFAVALLDPQGNSADAYVRGDERNKLEFMLSKPEVQNVIPNNVEFVFSAKSLPGQDAQEIYIMYMVNKSPELTGGVITDAVATIDPNSAAPIVNMTMNSEGATEWARITGANIGKRIAIMLDGSVFSAPSVRNKIPGGRSQIEGMADLNEAKLLEIVLKAGALPAPVDIIEERTVGPSLGQDSVNSGLSSVIIGYLLVGIFMVFYYHRTGTIAAAVLTFTILFILGVLAGFNATLTLPGIAGIILTIGMAVDANVLIFERIREEMATGKTIKASIDSGFSRAYSAIIDSNITTFFTGIILFQFGTGPIQGFALTLMIGIAASLFSALVIARLIFDMMVAKGIKVTVG
;
A
#
# COMPACT_ATOMS: atom_id res chain seq x y z
N GLU A 1 -1.87 -11.78 16.28
CA GLU A 1 -1.63 -11.33 17.68
C GLU A 1 -2.86 -10.72 18.36
N LYS A 2 -3.48 -9.64 17.83
CA LYS A 2 -4.60 -8.92 18.48
C LYS A 2 -5.84 -9.75 18.86
N LEU A 3 -6.07 -10.87 18.19
CA LEU A 3 -7.18 -11.79 18.46
C LEU A 3 -6.88 -12.82 19.57
N ALA A 4 -5.62 -12.92 20.01
CA ALA A 4 -5.21 -13.92 20.98
C ALA A 4 -5.56 -13.49 22.42
N LYS A 5 -6.12 -14.43 23.20
CA LYS A 5 -6.39 -14.23 24.63
C LYS A 5 -5.13 -14.56 25.43
N ASN A 6 -4.59 -13.57 26.15
CA ASN A 6 -3.40 -13.71 27.00
C ASN A 6 -2.18 -14.33 26.26
N PRO A 7 -1.61 -13.63 25.27
CA PRO A 7 -0.41 -14.12 24.58
C PRO A 7 0.74 -14.31 25.58
N ASP A 8 1.42 -15.46 25.51
CA ASP A 8 2.62 -15.80 26.28
C ASP A 8 3.85 -15.87 25.37
N GLU A 9 5.06 -15.97 25.93
CA GLU A 9 6.30 -16.06 25.13
C GLU A 9 6.29 -17.24 24.14
N VAL A 10 5.60 -18.33 24.51
CA VAL A 10 5.43 -19.51 23.65
C VAL A 10 4.59 -19.16 22.42
N PHE A 11 3.48 -18.45 22.59
CA PHE A 11 2.66 -17.95 21.48
C PHE A 11 3.45 -17.03 20.57
N THR A 12 4.19 -16.08 21.12
CA THR A 12 4.97 -15.10 20.33
C THR A 12 6.08 -15.80 19.53
N SER A 13 6.79 -16.77 20.13
CA SER A 13 7.82 -17.55 19.41
C SER A 13 7.22 -18.38 18.27
N LEU A 14 6.07 -19.01 18.49
CA LEU A 14 5.36 -19.79 17.47
C LEU A 14 4.85 -18.92 16.33
N LEU A 15 4.37 -17.71 16.65
CA LEU A 15 3.90 -16.77 15.64
C LEU A 15 5.06 -16.30 14.76
N ALA A 16 6.21 -15.98 15.34
CA ALA A 16 7.41 -15.61 14.58
C ALA A 16 7.91 -16.74 13.67
N GLU A 17 7.95 -18.00 14.17
CA GLU A 17 8.27 -19.17 13.35
C GLU A 17 7.29 -19.34 12.17
N ALA A 18 5.99 -19.14 12.42
CA ALA A 18 4.96 -19.22 11.39
C ALA A 18 5.06 -18.08 10.35
N GLU A 19 5.46 -16.88 10.77
CA GLU A 19 5.69 -15.73 9.89
C GLU A 19 6.88 -15.94 8.94
N GLU A 20 7.99 -16.50 9.43
CA GLU A 20 9.15 -16.85 8.59
C GLU A 20 8.79 -17.89 7.52
N GLU A 21 8.06 -18.94 7.90
CA GLU A 21 7.61 -19.98 6.97
C GLU A 21 6.57 -19.44 5.98
N ALA A 22 5.64 -18.61 6.47
CA ALA A 22 4.67 -17.93 5.63
C ALA A 22 5.33 -16.96 4.64
N ALA A 23 6.51 -16.40 4.93
CA ALA A 23 7.22 -15.51 4.00
C ALA A 23 7.70 -16.26 2.75
N LEU A 24 8.12 -17.51 2.91
CA LEU A 24 8.63 -18.40 1.85
C LEU A 24 7.51 -19.13 1.10
N SER A 25 6.35 -19.27 1.73
CA SER A 25 5.18 -20.01 1.23
C SER A 25 4.04 -19.10 0.76
N ASN A 26 3.18 -19.61 -0.13
CA ASN A 26 1.91 -18.99 -0.50
C ASN A 26 0.70 -19.56 0.29
N GLU A 27 0.94 -20.47 1.22
CA GLU A 27 -0.09 -21.04 2.09
C GLU A 27 -0.69 -19.98 3.02
N ALA A 28 -1.91 -20.24 3.51
CA ALA A 28 -2.55 -19.34 4.45
C ALA A 28 -1.83 -19.38 5.80
N VAL A 29 -1.56 -18.21 6.38
CA VAL A 29 -0.89 -18.08 7.68
C VAL A 29 -1.64 -18.85 8.77
N VAL A 30 -2.98 -18.89 8.68
CA VAL A 30 -3.84 -19.65 9.61
C VAL A 30 -3.56 -21.15 9.57
N ASP A 31 -3.28 -21.70 8.38
CA ASP A 31 -2.95 -23.13 8.21
C ASP A 31 -1.56 -23.45 8.76
N ILE A 32 -0.58 -22.58 8.50
CA ILE A 32 0.79 -22.72 9.03
C ILE A 32 0.78 -22.65 10.56
N ILE A 33 0.06 -21.68 11.13
CA ILE A 33 -0.11 -21.55 12.58
C ILE A 33 -0.76 -22.82 13.14
N ALA A 34 -1.86 -23.31 12.56
CA ALA A 34 -2.51 -24.52 13.04
C ALA A 34 -1.58 -25.74 13.04
N LEU A 35 -0.76 -25.89 12.00
CA LEU A 35 0.22 -26.97 11.90
C LEU A 35 1.29 -26.88 12.99
N LYS A 36 1.88 -25.70 13.22
CA LYS A 36 2.89 -25.49 14.28
C LYS A 36 2.33 -25.72 15.69
N PHE A 37 1.08 -25.35 15.90
CA PHE A 37 0.39 -25.58 17.17
C PHE A 37 0.15 -27.08 17.41
N GLN A 38 -0.23 -27.83 16.38
CA GLN A 38 -0.33 -29.29 16.45
C GLN A 38 1.03 -29.96 16.70
N GLU A 39 2.11 -29.50 16.05
CA GLU A 39 3.48 -30.03 16.25
C GLU A 39 3.97 -29.87 17.70
N LYS A 40 3.68 -28.72 18.34
CA LYS A 40 4.02 -28.48 19.76
C LYS A 40 2.98 -29.03 20.74
N GLY A 41 1.92 -29.69 20.26
CA GLY A 41 0.88 -30.30 21.09
C GLY A 41 -0.02 -29.29 21.83
N ILE A 42 -0.16 -28.07 21.28
CA ILE A 42 -0.92 -26.98 21.88
C ILE A 42 -2.24 -26.83 21.12
N ARG A 43 -3.37 -26.83 21.84
CA ARG A 43 -4.69 -26.59 21.24
C ARG A 43 -4.87 -25.12 20.86
N LEU A 44 -5.51 -24.86 19.73
CA LEU A 44 -5.84 -23.50 19.28
C LEU A 44 -6.79 -22.81 20.27
N SER A 45 -7.66 -23.59 20.93
CA SER A 45 -8.58 -23.15 21.98
C SER A 45 -7.92 -22.44 23.17
N ARG A 46 -6.59 -22.58 23.34
CA ARG A 46 -5.83 -21.90 24.40
C ARG A 46 -5.73 -20.39 24.17
N TYR A 47 -5.62 -19.97 22.91
CA TYR A 47 -5.40 -18.56 22.55
C TYR A 47 -6.57 -17.99 21.74
N PHE A 48 -7.28 -18.83 21.00
CA PHE A 48 -8.39 -18.43 20.14
C PHE A 48 -9.69 -19.12 20.59
N GLY A 49 -10.84 -18.46 20.43
CA GLY A 49 -12.14 -19.05 20.76
C GLY A 49 -12.40 -19.30 22.25
N THR A 50 -13.19 -20.31 22.57
CA THR A 50 -13.53 -20.73 23.94
C THR A 50 -13.03 -22.14 24.22
N ILE A 51 -12.81 -22.49 25.50
CA ILE A 51 -12.24 -23.79 25.93
C ILE A 51 -13.03 -25.01 25.41
N ARG A 52 -14.30 -24.82 25.01
CA ARG A 52 -15.21 -25.88 24.54
C ARG A 52 -15.35 -25.98 23.03
N GLN A 53 -14.78 -25.04 22.26
CA GLN A 53 -14.81 -25.09 20.79
C GLN A 53 -13.74 -26.05 20.27
N ASP A 54 -14.09 -26.76 19.20
CA ASP A 54 -13.16 -27.63 18.50
C ASP A 54 -12.16 -26.80 17.68
N ASP A 55 -10.94 -27.31 17.54
CA ASP A 55 -9.85 -26.63 16.84
C ASP A 55 -10.22 -26.36 15.36
N ASP A 56 -11.00 -27.23 14.72
CA ASP A 56 -11.47 -27.06 13.34
C ASP A 56 -12.47 -25.88 13.19
N GLU A 57 -13.34 -25.67 14.18
CA GLU A 57 -14.29 -24.55 14.19
C GLU A 57 -13.57 -23.21 14.36
N ILE A 58 -12.56 -23.20 15.24
CA ILE A 58 -11.68 -22.05 15.46
C ILE A 58 -10.88 -21.73 14.19
N LEU A 59 -10.36 -22.76 13.52
CA LEU A 59 -9.58 -22.61 12.29
C LEU A 59 -10.44 -22.04 11.16
N ALA A 60 -11.68 -22.51 11.00
CA ALA A 60 -12.63 -21.96 10.05
C ALA A 60 -12.93 -20.46 10.32
N GLY A 61 -13.22 -20.10 11.57
CA GLY A 61 -13.46 -18.70 11.94
C GLY A 61 -12.25 -17.79 11.70
N LEU A 62 -11.04 -18.26 12.02
CA LEU A 62 -9.81 -17.50 11.76
C LEU A 62 -9.53 -17.32 10.27
N LYS A 63 -9.91 -18.29 9.43
CA LYS A 63 -9.81 -18.16 7.96
C LYS A 63 -10.79 -17.11 7.45
N ASP A 64 -12.04 -17.17 7.88
CA ASP A 64 -13.06 -16.20 7.50
C ASP A 64 -12.64 -14.78 7.93
N ASP A 65 -12.17 -14.61 9.16
CA ASP A 65 -11.65 -13.32 9.66
C ASP A 65 -10.45 -12.81 8.83
N ALA A 66 -9.56 -13.70 8.39
CA ALA A 66 -8.42 -13.34 7.56
C ALA A 66 -8.86 -12.92 6.14
N GLU A 67 -9.82 -13.63 5.53
CA GLU A 67 -10.36 -13.28 4.22
C GLU A 67 -11.14 -11.96 4.26
N ASP A 68 -11.94 -11.76 5.30
CA ASP A 68 -12.65 -10.52 5.58
C ASP A 68 -11.67 -9.36 5.77
N ALA A 69 -10.58 -9.57 6.52
CA ALA A 69 -9.57 -8.53 6.73
C ALA A 69 -8.91 -8.11 5.42
N VAL A 70 -8.56 -9.05 4.54
CA VAL A 70 -7.99 -8.74 3.21
C VAL A 70 -9.02 -8.01 2.34
N THR A 71 -10.27 -8.46 2.33
CA THR A 71 -11.34 -7.84 1.54
C THR A 71 -11.60 -6.41 2.00
N ARG A 72 -11.72 -6.18 3.30
CA ARG A 72 -11.88 -4.84 3.88
C ARG A 72 -10.65 -3.97 3.61
N ALA A 73 -9.44 -4.51 3.75
CA ALA A 73 -8.23 -3.77 3.42
C ALA A 73 -8.21 -3.35 1.94
N MET A 74 -8.64 -4.21 1.01
CA MET A 74 -8.77 -3.86 -0.41
C MET A 74 -9.81 -2.76 -0.66
N GLU A 75 -10.96 -2.81 0.01
CA GLU A 75 -11.99 -1.76 -0.09
C GLU A 75 -11.49 -0.42 0.45
N ILE A 76 -10.80 -0.43 1.59
CA ILE A 76 -10.19 0.75 2.19
C ILE A 76 -9.12 1.32 1.26
N ILE A 77 -8.20 0.48 0.77
CA ILE A 77 -7.16 0.86 -0.19
C ILE A 77 -7.78 1.46 -1.46
N ARG A 78 -8.83 0.83 -2.00
CA ARG A 78 -9.57 1.35 -3.17
C ARG A 78 -10.14 2.74 -2.89
N ASN A 79 -10.86 2.89 -1.79
CA ASN A 79 -11.45 4.17 -1.40
C ASN A 79 -10.37 5.26 -1.20
N ARG A 80 -9.20 4.91 -0.63
CA ARG A 80 -8.08 5.85 -0.46
C ARG A 80 -7.49 6.29 -1.80
N ILE A 81 -7.31 5.36 -2.73
CA ILE A 81 -6.77 5.65 -4.05
C ILE A 81 -7.75 6.46 -4.91
N ASP A 82 -9.04 6.10 -4.87
CA ASP A 82 -10.10 6.80 -5.61
C ASP A 82 -10.18 8.27 -5.16
N GLN A 83 -10.07 8.53 -3.85
CA GLN A 83 -10.09 9.89 -3.31
C GLN A 83 -8.79 10.66 -3.56
N TYR A 84 -7.67 9.96 -3.75
CA TYR A 84 -6.41 10.56 -4.18
C TYR A 84 -6.46 11.02 -5.65
N GLY A 85 -7.39 10.47 -6.45
CA GLY A 85 -7.65 10.90 -7.82
C GLY A 85 -6.79 10.20 -8.88
N VAL A 86 -6.32 8.98 -8.60
CA VAL A 86 -5.63 8.15 -9.59
C VAL A 86 -6.62 7.66 -10.63
N SER A 87 -6.27 7.74 -11.91
CA SER A 87 -7.11 7.24 -13.00
C SER A 87 -6.94 5.73 -13.14
N GLU A 88 -7.96 4.95 -12.81
CA GLU A 88 -8.02 3.49 -13.04
C GLU A 88 -6.93 2.67 -12.29
N PRO A 89 -6.93 2.66 -10.95
CA PRO A 89 -6.03 1.80 -10.20
C PRO A 89 -6.38 0.31 -10.35
N SER A 90 -5.37 -0.54 -10.49
CA SER A 90 -5.55 -2.01 -10.47
C SER A 90 -5.21 -2.52 -9.07
N ILE A 91 -6.21 -3.02 -8.36
CA ILE A 91 -6.06 -3.58 -7.00
C ILE A 91 -6.50 -5.04 -7.08
N GLN A 92 -5.55 -5.96 -6.91
CA GLN A 92 -5.78 -7.39 -7.06
C GLN A 92 -5.23 -8.16 -5.86
N ARG A 93 -5.96 -9.18 -5.41
CA ARG A 93 -5.46 -10.13 -4.40
C ARG A 93 -4.46 -11.08 -5.08
N GLN A 94 -3.28 -11.24 -4.50
CA GLN A 94 -2.28 -12.23 -4.90
C GLN A 94 -2.13 -13.26 -3.79
N GLY A 95 -2.61 -14.48 -4.03
CA GLY A 95 -2.61 -15.55 -3.04
C GLY A 95 -3.55 -15.26 -1.86
N SER A 96 -3.19 -15.71 -0.66
CA SER A 96 -4.04 -15.59 0.53
C SER A 96 -3.94 -14.24 1.24
N ARG A 97 -2.77 -13.59 1.19
CA ARG A 97 -2.40 -12.46 2.08
C ARG A 97 -1.80 -11.22 1.40
N ARG A 98 -1.56 -11.25 0.09
CA ARG A 98 -0.92 -10.12 -0.61
C ARG A 98 -1.94 -9.36 -1.44
N ILE A 99 -1.77 -8.05 -1.49
CA ILE A 99 -2.55 -7.14 -2.34
C ILE A 99 -1.57 -6.48 -3.29
N ILE A 100 -1.75 -6.71 -4.59
CA ILE A 100 -1.04 -5.98 -5.64
C ILE A 100 -1.82 -4.71 -5.91
N VAL A 101 -1.15 -3.57 -5.80
CA VAL A 101 -1.70 -2.25 -6.13
C VAL A 101 -0.85 -1.67 -7.25
N GLU A 102 -1.45 -1.43 -8.40
CA GLU A 102 -0.81 -0.73 -9.53
C GLU A 102 -1.48 0.63 -9.69
N LEU A 103 -0.69 1.69 -9.54
CA LEU A 103 -1.15 3.07 -9.65
C LEU A 103 -0.54 3.71 -10.90
N PRO A 104 -1.31 3.92 -11.98
CA PRO A 104 -0.80 4.61 -13.16
C PRO A 104 -0.66 6.11 -12.89
N GLY A 105 0.47 6.70 -13.29
CA GLY A 105 0.64 8.16 -13.36
C GLY A 105 0.73 8.88 -12.00
N VAL A 106 1.08 8.19 -10.91
CA VAL A 106 1.30 8.84 -9.61
C VAL A 106 2.54 9.73 -9.67
N ALA A 107 2.36 11.03 -9.50
CA ALA A 107 3.45 12.01 -9.52
C ALA A 107 4.21 12.12 -8.18
N ARG A 108 3.59 11.68 -7.06
CA ARG A 108 4.14 11.75 -5.70
C ARG A 108 3.99 10.40 -5.01
N GLU A 109 5.03 9.58 -5.13
CA GLU A 109 5.09 8.20 -4.66
C GLU A 109 5.02 8.10 -3.13
N GLU A 110 5.79 8.94 -2.42
CA GLU A 110 5.84 8.92 -0.95
C GLU A 110 4.48 9.24 -0.30
N GLU A 111 3.67 10.10 -0.90
CA GLU A 111 2.32 10.41 -0.40
C GLU A 111 1.34 9.26 -0.62
N ALA A 112 1.41 8.62 -1.79
CA ALA A 112 0.62 7.42 -2.06
C ALA A 112 1.02 6.28 -1.11
N LYS A 113 2.31 6.14 -0.80
CA LYS A 113 2.84 5.17 0.15
C LYS A 113 2.31 5.39 1.56
N GLN A 114 2.40 6.61 2.07
CA GLN A 114 1.87 6.95 3.40
C GLN A 114 0.35 6.67 3.49
N LEU A 115 -0.39 6.99 2.42
CA LEU A 115 -1.82 6.66 2.33
C LEU A 115 -2.09 5.16 2.35
N LEU A 116 -1.26 4.34 1.72
CA LEU A 116 -1.47 2.90 1.65
C LEU A 116 -1.02 2.17 2.93
N GLN A 117 0.05 2.62 3.56
CA GLN A 117 0.62 1.99 4.78
C GLN A 117 -0.07 2.45 6.06
N GLY A 118 -0.60 3.67 6.11
CA GLY A 118 -1.21 4.22 7.33
C GLY A 118 -2.40 3.36 7.80
N THR A 119 -2.36 2.86 9.04
CA THR A 119 -3.51 2.13 9.59
C THR A 119 -4.73 3.03 9.78
N ALA A 120 -4.55 4.36 9.80
CA ALA A 120 -5.60 5.34 10.02
C ALA A 120 -6.42 5.08 11.30
N LEU A 121 -5.77 4.55 12.35
CA LEU A 121 -6.44 4.33 13.63
C LEU A 121 -6.63 5.69 14.29
N LEU A 122 -7.84 6.22 14.15
CA LEU A 122 -8.23 7.45 14.81
C LEU A 122 -8.69 7.16 16.24
N GLU A 123 -8.10 7.87 17.19
CA GLU A 123 -8.49 7.82 18.58
C GLU A 123 -8.64 9.22 19.16
N PHE A 124 -9.64 9.39 20.01
CA PHE A 124 -9.83 10.59 20.80
C PHE A 124 -9.42 10.29 22.24
N ARG A 125 -8.40 10.98 22.73
CA ARG A 125 -7.86 10.81 24.08
C ARG A 125 -7.88 12.14 24.81
N ILE A 126 -8.22 12.15 26.09
CA ILE A 126 -8.15 13.37 26.90
C ILE A 126 -6.68 13.67 27.21
N VAL A 127 -6.28 14.92 27.01
CA VAL A 127 -4.98 15.44 27.47
C VAL A 127 -5.10 15.73 28.96
N ARG A 128 -4.13 15.26 29.74
CA ARG A 128 -4.13 15.42 31.19
C ARG A 128 -3.93 16.87 31.62
N ASP A 129 -4.46 17.17 32.81
CA ASP A 129 -4.36 18.49 33.41
C ASP A 129 -2.88 18.88 33.62
N PRO A 130 -2.49 20.16 33.40
CA PRO A 130 -1.10 20.58 33.44
C PRO A 130 -0.39 20.24 34.75
N ASP A 131 -1.04 20.49 35.89
CA ASP A 131 -0.46 20.24 37.22
C ASP A 131 -0.12 18.76 37.43
N PHE A 132 -1.02 17.88 36.98
CA PHE A 132 -0.82 16.43 37.06
C PHE A 132 0.34 15.99 36.16
N ALA A 133 0.37 16.47 34.92
CA ALA A 133 1.42 16.12 33.97
C ALA A 133 2.79 16.61 34.42
N PHE A 134 2.88 17.85 34.93
CA PHE A 134 4.11 18.42 35.46
C PHE A 134 4.65 17.62 36.65
N ALA A 135 3.79 17.25 37.60
CA ALA A 135 4.18 16.45 38.76
C ALA A 135 4.77 15.08 38.37
N ILE A 136 4.25 14.44 37.31
CA ILE A 136 4.81 13.19 36.80
C ILE A 136 6.13 13.44 36.07
N MET A 137 6.22 14.48 35.21
CA MET A 137 7.46 14.83 34.53
C MET A 137 8.60 15.11 35.52
N GLN A 138 8.32 15.82 36.62
CA GLN A 138 9.29 16.07 37.68
C GLN A 138 9.78 14.76 38.33
N LYS A 139 8.88 13.83 38.64
CA LYS A 139 9.29 12.52 39.18
C LYS A 139 10.12 11.71 38.18
N VAL A 140 9.78 11.79 36.88
CA VAL A 140 10.56 11.15 35.82
C VAL A 140 11.98 11.73 35.76
N ASP A 141 12.10 13.05 35.84
CA ASP A 141 13.38 13.76 35.89
C ASP A 141 14.23 13.35 37.11
N GLU A 142 13.62 13.31 38.30
CA GLU A 142 14.29 12.88 39.55
C GLU A 142 14.80 11.43 39.50
N VAL A 143 14.02 10.52 38.90
CA VAL A 143 14.44 9.13 38.69
C VAL A 143 15.61 9.05 37.71
N LEU A 144 15.55 9.80 36.61
CA LEU A 144 16.61 9.83 35.61
C LEU A 144 17.90 10.48 36.12
N ALA A 145 17.80 11.45 37.04
CA ALA A 145 18.94 12.06 37.74
C ALA A 145 19.59 11.13 38.78
N GLY A 146 18.98 9.97 39.05
CA GLY A 146 19.46 9.01 40.05
C GLY A 146 19.15 9.40 41.50
N ASN A 147 18.28 10.41 41.71
CA ASN A 147 17.92 10.91 43.04
C ASN A 147 16.90 10.03 43.77
N ILE A 148 16.23 9.12 43.06
CA ILE A 148 15.28 8.15 43.63
C ILE A 148 15.73 6.74 43.26
N THR A 149 16.43 6.06 44.16
CA THR A 149 16.92 4.68 43.93
C THR A 149 16.04 3.60 44.57
N GLN A 150 14.90 3.95 45.19
CA GLN A 150 13.98 2.98 45.77
C GLN A 150 12.59 3.61 46.02
N LEU A 151 11.53 2.88 45.66
CA LEU A 151 10.17 3.17 46.10
C LEU A 151 10.11 3.15 47.64
N ASP A 152 10.09 4.33 48.26
CA ASP A 152 9.68 4.46 49.65
C ASP A 152 8.16 4.20 49.72
N THR A 153 7.78 2.95 49.88
CA THR A 153 6.38 2.48 50.07
C THR A 153 5.87 2.82 51.47
N GLY A 154 6.30 3.95 52.01
CA GLY A 154 6.23 4.28 53.43
C GLY A 154 5.74 5.68 53.75
N LYS A 155 4.99 6.35 52.85
CA LYS A 155 4.07 7.48 53.16
C LYS A 155 3.45 7.99 51.87
N THR A 156 2.17 7.68 51.65
CA THR A 156 1.08 8.58 51.21
C THR A 156 -0.10 7.69 50.79
N ASN A 157 -0.76 7.09 51.77
CA ASN A 157 -2.21 6.93 51.68
C ASN A 157 -2.80 8.23 52.21
N SER A 158 -3.18 9.15 51.32
CA SER A 158 -4.37 9.96 51.52
C SER A 158 -4.74 10.64 50.20
N GLU A 159 -5.85 10.15 49.65
CA GLU A 159 -6.88 10.93 48.95
C GLU A 159 -6.46 11.85 47.81
N LEU A 160 -6.63 11.32 46.59
CA LEU A 160 -6.94 12.13 45.41
C LEU A 160 -8.13 11.47 44.72
N THR A 161 -9.28 11.51 45.40
CA THR A 161 -10.59 11.21 44.82
C THR A 161 -11.28 12.52 44.49
N ASP A 162 -11.83 12.59 43.28
CA ASP A 162 -12.75 13.62 42.80
C ASP A 162 -13.74 14.08 43.88
N THR A 163 -13.79 15.38 44.19
CA THR A 163 -15.05 16.00 44.59
C THR A 163 -15.07 17.50 44.32
N SER A 164 -16.04 17.91 43.53
CA SER A 164 -16.48 19.29 43.37
C SER A 164 -17.35 19.67 44.58
N SER A 165 -16.91 20.62 45.41
CA SER A 165 -17.82 21.47 46.20
C SER A 165 -17.10 22.71 46.72
N VAL A 166 -17.69 23.85 46.39
CA VAL A 166 -17.37 25.21 46.84
C VAL A 166 -17.66 25.35 48.34
N ASP A 167 -16.68 25.80 49.13
CA ASP A 167 -16.83 26.98 50.01
C ASP A 167 -15.46 27.42 50.57
N GLY A 168 -15.29 28.73 50.65
CA GLY A 168 -14.00 29.41 50.57
C GLY A 168 -13.07 29.33 51.78
N ASP A 169 -11.77 29.42 51.48
CA ASP A 169 -10.95 30.51 52.00
C ASP A 169 -9.86 30.85 50.97
N THR A 170 -9.63 32.13 50.78
CA THR A 170 -8.89 32.72 49.66
C THR A 170 -7.56 33.21 50.19
N SER A 171 -6.49 32.41 50.11
CA SER A 171 -5.12 32.92 50.24
C SER A 171 -4.05 31.86 49.93
N LEU A 172 -3.86 31.55 48.64
CA LEU A 172 -2.55 31.15 48.13
C LEU A 172 -2.36 31.83 46.79
N VAL A 173 -2.19 33.16 46.87
CA VAL A 173 -1.52 33.92 45.82
C VAL A 173 -0.11 33.36 45.73
N ALA A 174 0.22 32.74 44.60
CA ALA A 174 1.56 32.30 44.29
C ALA A 174 2.51 33.51 44.34
N THR A 175 3.30 33.58 45.40
CA THR A 175 4.48 34.45 45.49
C THR A 175 5.59 33.90 44.60
N GLU A 176 6.33 34.82 43.97
CA GLU A 176 7.34 34.70 42.90
C GLU A 176 8.54 33.74 43.11
N ASP A 177 8.51 32.78 44.05
CA ASP A 177 9.70 31.99 44.41
C ASP A 177 9.50 30.47 44.19
N SER A 178 9.61 29.99 42.95
CA SER A 178 9.96 28.58 42.67
C SER A 178 10.39 28.29 41.22
N ILE A 179 11.25 29.12 40.65
CA ILE A 179 12.22 28.68 39.64
C ILE A 179 13.56 29.27 40.09
N PRO A 180 14.54 28.45 40.54
CA PRO A 180 15.81 28.99 40.99
C PRO A 180 16.51 29.65 39.80
N THR A 181 16.56 30.98 39.81
CA THR A 181 17.41 31.75 38.90
C THR A 181 18.81 31.82 39.52
N GLU A 182 19.46 30.66 39.67
CA GLU A 182 20.91 30.59 39.71
C GLU A 182 21.36 30.12 38.33
N GLN A 183 22.25 30.86 37.69
CA GLN A 183 22.86 30.47 36.40
C GLN A 183 23.77 29.24 36.64
N LEU A 184 23.16 28.06 36.79
CA LEU A 184 23.82 26.78 36.64
C LEU A 184 24.45 26.74 35.25
N THR A 185 25.68 26.21 35.13
CA THR A 185 26.25 25.98 33.81
C THR A 185 25.41 24.94 33.05
N GLU A 186 25.35 25.03 31.71
CA GLU A 186 24.51 24.15 30.88
C GLU A 186 24.77 22.65 31.13
N GLU A 187 26.01 22.32 31.51
CA GLU A 187 26.44 20.97 31.90
C GLU A 187 25.91 20.56 33.30
N GLU A 188 25.87 21.46 34.27
CA GLU A 188 25.34 21.20 35.61
C GLU A 188 23.82 21.02 35.59
N PHE A 189 23.11 21.80 34.75
CA PHE A 189 21.67 21.66 34.55
C PHE A 189 21.33 20.30 33.92
N LYS A 190 22.07 19.87 32.90
CA LYS A 190 21.90 18.55 32.26
C LYS A 190 22.09 17.39 33.22
N GLN A 191 22.97 17.53 34.21
CA GLN A 191 23.20 16.51 35.23
C GLN A 191 22.11 16.45 36.29
N GLN A 192 21.56 17.61 36.69
CA GLN A 192 20.52 17.69 37.71
C GLN A 192 19.11 17.43 37.15
N HIS A 193 18.86 17.83 35.90
CA HIS A 193 17.57 17.76 35.23
C HIS A 193 17.67 17.11 33.84
N PRO A 194 18.00 15.81 33.76
CA PRO A 194 18.24 15.13 32.49
C PRO A 194 17.01 15.02 31.59
N PHE A 195 15.79 15.02 32.15
CA PHE A 195 14.55 15.03 31.35
C PHE A 195 14.27 16.43 30.84
N PHE A 196 14.27 17.46 31.70
CA PHE A 196 13.96 18.83 31.29
C PHE A 196 15.04 19.48 30.41
N ALA A 197 16.26 18.93 30.42
CA ALA A 197 17.30 19.32 29.47
C ALA A 197 16.95 18.97 28.01
N VAL A 198 16.10 17.96 27.79
CA VAL A 198 15.68 17.50 26.46
C VAL A 198 14.23 17.90 26.16
N ALA A 199 13.37 17.82 27.17
CA ALA A 199 11.95 18.15 27.13
C ALA A 199 11.72 19.54 27.72
N LEU A 200 11.81 20.57 26.87
CA LEU A 200 11.68 21.96 27.27
C LEU A 200 10.20 22.31 27.47
N LEU A 201 9.83 22.80 28.64
CA LEU A 201 8.48 23.33 28.88
C LEU A 201 8.41 24.80 28.49
N ASP A 202 7.25 25.27 28.03
CA ASP A 202 7.00 26.70 27.88
C ASP A 202 6.73 27.30 29.28
N PRO A 203 7.64 28.12 29.83
CA PRO A 203 7.48 28.68 31.17
C PRO A 203 6.36 29.73 31.27
N GLN A 204 5.83 30.22 30.14
CA GLN A 204 4.69 31.14 30.11
C GLN A 204 3.38 30.46 29.72
N GLY A 205 3.44 29.19 29.27
CA GLY A 205 2.29 28.43 28.83
C GLY A 205 1.50 27.85 29.99
N ASN A 206 0.17 27.98 29.97
CA ASN A 206 -0.72 27.27 30.90
C ASN A 206 -0.94 25.79 30.51
N SER A 207 0.03 25.18 29.83
CA SER A 207 -0.02 23.83 29.28
C SER A 207 1.25 23.08 29.65
N ALA A 208 1.12 21.86 30.15
CA ALA A 208 2.25 20.96 30.39
C ALA A 208 2.70 20.26 29.09
N ASP A 209 2.87 21.05 28.03
CA ASP A 209 3.35 20.57 26.74
C ASP A 209 4.87 20.67 26.72
N ALA A 210 5.54 19.55 26.43
CA ALA A 210 6.99 19.50 26.35
C ALA A 210 7.45 19.61 24.89
N TYR A 211 8.29 20.59 24.59
CA TYR A 211 8.89 20.83 23.30
C TYR A 211 10.25 20.13 23.22
N VAL A 212 10.40 19.25 22.22
CA VAL A 212 11.55 18.36 22.08
C VAL A 212 12.15 18.54 20.71
N ARG A 213 13.46 18.76 20.64
CA ARG A 213 14.18 18.91 19.37
C ARG A 213 14.25 17.56 18.64
N GLY A 214 14.11 17.57 17.32
CA GLY A 214 14.02 16.35 16.51
C GLY A 214 15.24 15.42 16.63
N ASP A 215 16.43 15.98 16.83
CA ASP A 215 17.68 15.26 17.08
C ASP A 215 17.72 14.55 18.46
N GLU A 216 16.85 14.94 19.38
CA GLU A 216 16.81 14.44 20.76
C GLU A 216 15.57 13.59 21.06
N ARG A 217 14.58 13.56 20.15
CA ARG A 217 13.37 12.73 20.26
C ARG A 217 13.68 11.28 20.58
N ASN A 218 14.58 10.64 19.83
CA ASN A 218 14.93 9.23 20.04
C ASN A 218 15.60 9.00 21.40
N LYS A 219 16.35 9.99 21.90
CA LYS A 219 16.98 9.91 23.23
C LYS A 219 15.91 9.96 24.32
N LEU A 220 14.92 10.84 24.17
CA LEU A 220 13.81 10.96 25.12
C LEU A 220 12.91 9.73 25.11
N GLU A 221 12.57 9.19 23.95
CA GLU A 221 11.84 7.91 23.82
C GLU A 221 12.60 6.78 24.52
N PHE A 222 13.92 6.69 24.33
CA PHE A 222 14.75 5.72 25.04
C PHE A 222 14.72 5.93 26.56
N MET A 223 14.81 7.18 27.05
CA MET A 223 14.69 7.48 28.48
C MET A 223 13.34 7.06 29.06
N LEU A 224 12.24 7.35 28.37
CA LEU A 224 10.88 6.98 28.76
C LEU A 224 10.67 5.46 28.72
N SER A 225 11.39 4.73 27.86
CA SER A 225 11.30 3.26 27.76
C SER A 225 11.95 2.50 28.93
N LYS A 226 12.76 3.19 29.77
CA LYS A 226 13.46 2.54 30.88
C LYS A 226 12.47 1.98 31.92
N PRO A 227 12.67 0.77 32.45
CA PRO A 227 11.77 0.16 33.45
C PRO A 227 11.57 1.03 34.70
N GLU A 228 12.62 1.72 35.14
CA GLU A 228 12.59 2.61 36.31
C GLU A 228 11.62 3.80 36.10
N VAL A 229 11.58 4.35 34.88
CA VAL A 229 10.70 5.46 34.52
C VAL A 229 9.27 4.99 34.32
N GLN A 230 9.08 3.83 33.68
CA GLN A 230 7.75 3.23 33.47
C GLN A 230 7.02 2.93 34.78
N ASN A 231 7.74 2.58 35.86
CA ASN A 231 7.15 2.34 37.17
C ASN A 231 6.59 3.61 37.85
N VAL A 232 7.08 4.78 37.46
CA VAL A 232 6.64 6.08 38.02
C VAL A 232 5.45 6.64 37.27
N ILE A 233 5.32 6.31 35.99
CA ILE A 233 4.20 6.71 35.15
C ILE A 233 2.98 5.85 35.52
N PRO A 234 1.85 6.47 35.92
CA PRO A 234 0.64 5.72 36.22
C PRO A 234 0.11 4.93 35.00
N ASN A 235 -0.39 3.72 35.22
CA ASN A 235 -0.86 2.82 34.15
C ASN A 235 -2.01 3.38 33.28
N ASN A 236 -2.68 4.44 33.70
CA ASN A 236 -3.81 5.06 33.00
C ASN A 236 -3.41 6.25 32.09
N VAL A 237 -2.11 6.57 32.00
CA VAL A 237 -1.59 7.67 31.17
C VAL A 237 -0.37 7.24 30.36
N GLU A 238 -0.11 7.96 29.28
CA GLU A 238 1.10 7.81 28.49
C GLU A 238 1.54 9.15 27.88
N PHE A 239 2.84 9.24 27.57
CA PHE A 239 3.41 10.35 26.82
C PHE A 239 3.38 10.04 25.33
N VAL A 240 2.89 10.99 24.53
CA VAL A 240 2.79 10.83 23.08
C VAL A 240 3.24 12.09 22.36
N PHE A 241 4.01 11.91 21.29
CA PHE A 241 4.51 12.99 20.46
C PHE A 241 3.49 13.45 19.41
N SER A 242 3.63 14.70 19.01
CA SER A 242 2.94 15.24 17.85
C SER A 242 3.39 14.53 16.58
N ALA A 243 2.45 14.28 15.68
CA ALA A 243 2.76 13.79 14.35
C ALA A 243 3.56 14.82 13.53
N LYS A 244 3.33 16.11 13.81
CA LYS A 244 3.94 17.24 13.12
C LYS A 244 5.07 17.84 13.94
N SER A 245 6.12 18.30 13.26
CA SER A 245 7.10 19.20 13.84
C SER A 245 6.68 20.66 13.63
N LEU A 246 7.00 21.51 14.60
CA LEU A 246 6.97 22.95 14.49
C LEU A 246 8.35 23.44 14.01
N PRO A 247 8.40 24.46 13.15
CA PRO A 247 9.67 25.10 12.80
C PRO A 247 10.22 25.85 14.03
N GLY A 248 11.34 25.38 14.54
CA GLY A 248 12.11 26.04 15.59
C GLY A 248 12.99 27.17 15.06
N GLN A 249 13.67 27.86 15.97
CA GLN A 249 14.75 28.79 15.60
C GLN A 249 15.86 27.98 14.89
N ASP A 250 16.43 28.55 13.82
CA ASP A 250 17.45 27.92 12.95
C ASP A 250 17.03 26.66 12.17
N ALA A 251 15.77 26.58 11.73
CA ALA A 251 15.24 25.49 10.90
C ALA A 251 15.32 24.09 11.55
N GLN A 252 15.41 24.04 12.88
CA GLN A 252 15.34 22.79 13.63
C GLN A 252 13.88 22.36 13.82
N GLU A 253 13.61 21.07 13.63
CA GLU A 253 12.30 20.49 13.87
C GLU A 253 12.04 20.32 15.37
N ILE A 254 10.91 20.85 15.87
CA ILE A 254 10.49 20.70 17.26
C ILE A 254 9.21 19.88 17.31
N TYR A 255 9.20 18.78 18.07
CA TYR A 255 8.02 17.96 18.33
C TYR A 255 7.42 18.33 19.69
N ILE A 256 6.09 18.28 19.79
CA ILE A 256 5.37 18.53 21.05
C ILE A 256 5.01 17.19 21.65
N MET A 257 5.35 16.98 22.92
CA MET A 257 4.96 15.81 23.69
C MET A 257 3.82 16.16 24.63
N TYR A 258 2.74 15.39 24.53
CA TYR A 258 1.53 15.50 25.34
C TYR A 258 1.44 14.33 26.30
N MET A 259 0.85 14.56 27.48
CA MET A 259 0.39 13.47 28.35
C MET A 259 -1.09 13.21 28.10
N VAL A 260 -1.44 11.99 27.70
CA VAL A 260 -2.82 11.61 27.36
C VAL A 260 -3.28 10.39 28.16
N ASN A 261 -4.60 10.15 28.19
CA ASN A 261 -5.14 8.89 28.68
C ASN A 261 -4.63 7.71 27.84
N LYS A 262 -4.24 6.62 28.50
CA LYS A 262 -3.81 5.40 27.81
C LYS A 262 -4.95 4.70 27.07
N SER A 263 -6.15 4.75 27.64
CA SER A 263 -7.36 4.22 26.99
C SER A 263 -8.06 5.32 26.18
N PRO A 264 -8.44 5.05 24.92
CA PRO A 264 -9.19 6.01 24.11
C PRO A 264 -10.62 6.18 24.65
N GLU A 265 -11.10 7.43 24.66
CA GLU A 265 -12.49 7.74 25.03
C GLU A 265 -13.45 7.42 23.89
N LEU A 266 -12.98 7.62 22.64
CA LEU A 266 -13.73 7.34 21.43
C LEU A 266 -12.77 6.94 20.31
N THR A 267 -13.21 6.06 19.41
CA THR A 267 -12.44 5.65 18.23
C THR A 267 -13.13 6.08 16.94
N GLY A 268 -12.39 6.10 15.83
CA GLY A 268 -12.89 6.55 14.53
C GLY A 268 -14.04 5.75 13.93
N GLY A 269 -14.37 4.56 14.47
CA GLY A 269 -15.45 3.71 13.95
C GLY A 269 -16.85 4.34 13.98
N VAL A 270 -17.04 5.43 14.73
CA VAL A 270 -18.32 6.14 14.80
C VAL A 270 -18.48 7.27 13.78
N ILE A 271 -17.44 7.53 12.98
CA ILE A 271 -17.43 8.60 11.98
C ILE A 271 -18.13 8.11 10.72
N THR A 272 -19.11 8.89 10.27
CA THR A 272 -19.87 8.58 9.05
C THR A 272 -19.42 9.40 7.86
N ASP A 273 -18.90 10.61 8.09
CA ASP A 273 -18.45 11.49 7.02
C ASP A 273 -17.39 12.48 7.53
N ALA A 274 -16.50 12.90 6.65
CA ALA A 274 -15.48 13.93 6.89
C ALA A 274 -15.31 14.79 5.62
N VAL A 275 -15.17 16.10 5.77
CA VAL A 275 -15.03 17.03 4.64
C VAL A 275 -13.98 18.07 4.97
N ALA A 276 -12.90 18.12 4.18
CA ALA A 276 -11.91 19.18 4.24
C ALA A 276 -12.47 20.46 3.60
N THR A 277 -12.36 21.58 4.32
CA THR A 277 -12.75 22.89 3.81
C THR A 277 -11.86 23.97 4.41
N ILE A 278 -11.93 25.18 3.88
CA ILE A 278 -11.36 26.36 4.52
C ILE A 278 -12.44 26.96 5.43
N ASP A 279 -12.10 27.27 6.68
CA ASP A 279 -13.00 27.99 7.59
C ASP A 279 -13.25 29.40 7.05
N PRO A 280 -14.51 29.79 6.80
CA PRO A 280 -14.83 31.12 6.30
C PRO A 280 -14.41 32.26 7.25
N ASN A 281 -14.19 32.00 8.54
CA ASN A 281 -13.86 33.04 9.51
C ASN A 281 -12.34 33.22 9.69
N SER A 282 -11.61 32.13 9.88
CA SER A 282 -10.16 32.17 10.13
C SER A 282 -9.31 32.03 8.87
N ALA A 283 -9.90 31.66 7.74
CA ALA A 283 -9.21 31.23 6.51
C ALA A 283 -8.24 30.04 6.74
N ALA A 284 -8.34 29.37 7.88
CA ALA A 284 -7.54 28.19 8.17
C ALA A 284 -8.16 26.93 7.53
N PRO A 285 -7.35 25.98 7.07
CA PRO A 285 -7.84 24.67 6.66
C PRO A 285 -8.41 23.91 7.87
N ILE A 286 -9.61 23.35 7.72
CA ILE A 286 -10.33 22.57 8.73
C ILE A 286 -10.90 21.28 8.13
N VAL A 287 -11.17 20.29 8.97
CA VAL A 287 -11.92 19.08 8.58
C VAL A 287 -13.19 19.00 9.41
N ASN A 288 -14.33 19.10 8.74
CA ASN A 288 -15.64 18.93 9.36
C ASN A 288 -15.99 17.45 9.37
N MET A 289 -16.31 16.93 10.55
CA MET A 289 -16.58 15.52 10.77
C MET A 289 -17.99 15.33 11.31
N THR A 290 -18.68 14.32 10.81
CA THR A 290 -20.01 13.91 11.25
C THR A 290 -19.98 12.48 11.78
N MET A 291 -20.67 12.25 12.90
CA MET A 291 -20.75 10.95 13.56
C MET A 291 -22.15 10.34 13.42
N ASN A 292 -22.23 9.02 13.62
CA ASN A 292 -23.51 8.31 13.78
C ASN A 292 -24.19 8.65 15.13
N SER A 293 -25.41 8.16 15.35
CA SER A 293 -26.20 8.50 16.56
C SER A 293 -25.56 8.03 17.87
N GLU A 294 -24.87 6.90 17.86
CA GLU A 294 -24.16 6.36 19.03
C GLU A 294 -22.95 7.24 19.38
N GLY A 295 -22.10 7.52 18.38
CA GLY A 295 -20.95 8.41 18.50
C GLY A 295 -21.36 9.82 18.92
N ALA A 296 -22.45 10.37 18.38
CA ALA A 296 -22.95 11.68 18.78
C ALA A 296 -23.32 11.73 20.28
N THR A 297 -23.94 10.67 20.80
CA THR A 297 -24.34 10.58 22.20
C THR A 297 -23.12 10.51 23.11
N GLU A 298 -22.16 9.65 22.75
CA GLU A 298 -20.94 9.45 23.52
C GLU A 298 -20.02 10.69 23.46
N TRP A 299 -19.90 11.30 22.29
CA TRP A 299 -19.18 12.54 22.10
C TRP A 299 -19.79 13.69 22.90
N ALA A 300 -21.11 13.75 23.01
CA ALA A 300 -21.80 14.71 23.86
C ALA A 300 -21.48 14.50 25.35
N ARG A 301 -21.36 13.23 25.79
CA ARG A 301 -20.97 12.87 27.16
C ARG A 301 -19.52 13.29 27.43
N ILE A 302 -18.60 12.92 26.55
CA ILE A 302 -17.16 13.23 26.65
C ILE A 302 -16.93 14.74 26.64
N THR A 303 -17.43 15.45 25.64
CA THR A 303 -17.24 16.92 25.53
C THR A 303 -17.96 17.68 26.64
N GLY A 304 -19.12 17.19 27.10
CA GLY A 304 -19.86 17.79 28.20
C GLY A 304 -19.15 17.68 29.56
N ALA A 305 -18.44 16.58 29.80
CA ALA A 305 -17.68 16.37 31.03
C ALA A 305 -16.30 17.07 31.04
N ASN A 306 -15.79 17.46 29.86
CA ASN A 306 -14.42 17.94 29.68
C ASN A 306 -14.35 19.37 29.10
N ILE A 307 -15.32 20.23 29.43
CA ILE A 307 -15.32 21.64 29.00
C ILE A 307 -14.08 22.35 29.55
N GLY A 308 -13.36 23.07 28.68
CA GLY A 308 -12.09 23.73 29.01
C GLY A 308 -10.87 22.81 28.94
N LYS A 309 -11.04 21.49 28.85
CA LYS A 309 -9.94 20.54 28.69
C LYS A 309 -9.64 20.29 27.21
N ARG A 310 -8.45 19.75 26.93
CA ARG A 310 -8.01 19.41 25.56
C ARG A 310 -8.30 17.94 25.25
N ILE A 311 -8.73 17.68 24.02
CA ILE A 311 -8.87 16.33 23.49
C ILE A 311 -7.84 16.17 22.39
N ALA A 312 -6.89 15.26 22.59
CA ALA A 312 -5.95 14.85 21.57
C ALA A 312 -6.67 13.98 20.53
N ILE A 313 -6.53 14.38 19.29
CA ILE A 313 -6.94 13.64 18.10
C ILE A 313 -5.70 12.91 17.62
N MET A 314 -5.71 11.60 17.82
CA MET A 314 -4.60 10.72 17.56
C MET A 314 -4.78 10.04 16.23
N LEU A 315 -3.70 9.93 15.47
CA LEU A 315 -3.66 9.11 14.27
C LEU A 315 -2.43 8.20 14.34
N ASP A 316 -2.65 6.89 14.26
CA ASP A 316 -1.59 5.87 14.26
C ASP A 316 -0.59 6.03 15.43
N GLY A 317 -1.12 6.35 16.62
CA GLY A 317 -0.34 6.47 17.85
C GLY A 317 0.41 7.80 18.03
N SER A 318 0.23 8.79 17.14
CA SER A 318 0.77 10.15 17.29
C SER A 318 -0.34 11.20 17.39
N VAL A 319 -0.09 12.30 18.13
CA VAL A 319 -1.06 13.40 18.28
C VAL A 319 -1.05 14.27 17.03
N PHE A 320 -2.15 14.29 16.28
CA PHE A 320 -2.27 15.15 15.10
C PHE A 320 -2.67 16.58 15.48
N SER A 321 -3.66 16.72 16.35
CA SER A 321 -4.01 18.00 16.98
C SER A 321 -4.63 17.79 18.36
N ALA A 322 -4.54 18.81 19.22
CA ALA A 322 -5.07 18.77 20.60
C ALA A 322 -5.94 20.00 20.91
N PRO A 323 -7.09 20.18 20.23
CA PRO A 323 -7.96 21.32 20.46
C PRO A 323 -8.59 21.30 21.85
N SER A 324 -8.93 22.50 22.34
CA SER A 324 -9.66 22.68 23.61
C SER A 324 -11.17 22.60 23.38
N VAL A 325 -11.88 21.88 24.25
CA VAL A 325 -13.33 21.76 24.21
C VAL A 325 -13.96 23.04 24.75
N ARG A 326 -14.59 23.83 23.89
CA ARG A 326 -15.21 25.11 24.29
C ARG A 326 -16.62 24.93 24.86
N ASN A 327 -17.39 24.05 24.25
CA ASN A 327 -18.79 23.78 24.60
C ASN A 327 -19.10 22.30 24.41
N LYS A 328 -20.15 21.81 25.07
CA LYS A 328 -20.71 20.47 24.82
C LYS A 328 -21.20 20.36 23.38
N ILE A 329 -20.90 19.24 22.71
CA ILE A 329 -21.28 18.98 21.31
C ILE A 329 -22.33 17.87 21.25
N PRO A 330 -23.64 18.18 21.30
CA PRO A 330 -24.70 17.17 21.29
C PRO A 330 -25.02 16.61 19.90
N GLY A 331 -24.65 17.31 18.82
CA GLY A 331 -25.07 17.00 17.45
C GLY A 331 -24.16 16.05 16.68
N GLY A 332 -23.09 15.53 17.28
CA GLY A 332 -22.12 14.65 16.60
C GLY A 332 -21.39 15.31 15.43
N ARG A 333 -21.35 16.65 15.37
CA ARG A 333 -20.65 17.43 14.36
C ARG A 333 -19.51 18.20 15.02
N SER A 334 -18.30 17.96 14.56
CA SER A 334 -17.09 18.56 15.10
C SER A 334 -16.20 19.06 13.98
N GLN A 335 -15.42 20.09 14.26
CA GLN A 335 -14.38 20.58 13.36
C GLN A 335 -13.01 20.26 13.96
N ILE A 336 -12.13 19.70 13.14
CA ILE A 336 -10.72 19.49 13.46
C ILE A 336 -9.98 20.70 12.90
N GLU A 337 -9.13 21.31 13.72
CA GLU A 337 -8.31 22.48 13.39
C GLU A 337 -6.82 22.11 13.48
N GLY A 338 -5.93 22.97 12.97
CA GLY A 338 -4.48 22.81 13.08
C GLY A 338 -3.77 22.17 11.88
N MET A 339 -4.39 22.21 10.70
CA MET A 339 -3.72 21.84 9.44
C MET A 339 -2.87 23.00 8.91
N ALA A 340 -1.75 22.67 8.28
CA ALA A 340 -0.84 23.63 7.67
C ALA A 340 -1.41 24.16 6.35
N ASP A 341 -2.01 23.28 5.55
CA ASP A 341 -2.61 23.64 4.26
C ASP A 341 -3.87 22.78 3.94
N LEU A 342 -4.52 23.11 2.83
CA LEU A 342 -5.71 22.40 2.35
C LEU A 342 -5.41 20.97 1.88
N ASN A 343 -4.19 20.69 1.40
CA ASN A 343 -3.81 19.35 0.95
C ASN A 343 -3.73 18.39 2.14
N GLU A 344 -3.19 18.86 3.26
CA GLU A 344 -3.14 18.12 4.51
C GLU A 344 -4.55 17.86 5.07
N ALA A 345 -5.43 18.86 5.02
CA ALA A 345 -6.82 18.67 5.41
C ALA A 345 -7.50 17.60 4.54
N LYS A 346 -7.23 17.62 3.23
CA LYS A 346 -7.74 16.62 2.29
C LYS A 346 -7.16 15.24 2.56
N LEU A 347 -5.89 15.14 2.94
CA LEU A 347 -5.28 13.87 3.35
C LEU A 347 -5.99 13.29 4.58
N LEU A 348 -6.25 14.12 5.59
CA LEU A 348 -6.96 13.70 6.79
C LEU A 348 -8.41 13.32 6.48
N GLU A 349 -9.10 14.04 5.59
CA GLU A 349 -10.43 13.65 5.11
C GLU A 349 -10.43 12.23 4.55
N ILE A 350 -9.43 11.89 3.72
CA ILE A 350 -9.30 10.56 3.10
C ILE A 350 -9.15 9.47 4.15
N VAL A 351 -8.26 9.71 5.11
CA VAL A 351 -7.98 8.82 6.23
C VAL A 351 -9.23 8.58 7.08
N LEU A 352 -9.98 9.64 7.41
CA LEU A 352 -11.19 9.57 8.23
C LEU A 352 -12.36 8.88 7.50
N LYS A 353 -12.52 9.12 6.19
CA LYS A 353 -13.57 8.48 5.38
C LYS A 353 -13.31 7.01 5.10
N ALA A 354 -12.04 6.66 4.85
CA ALA A 354 -11.67 5.29 4.56
C ALA A 354 -11.74 4.38 5.80
N GLY A 355 -11.66 4.97 7.00
CA GLY A 355 -11.64 4.24 8.25
C GLY A 355 -10.31 3.54 8.54
N ALA A 356 -10.22 2.91 9.71
CA ALA A 356 -9.01 2.22 10.13
C ALA A 356 -8.86 0.88 9.39
N LEU A 357 -7.65 0.57 8.92
CA LEU A 357 -7.33 -0.75 8.40
C LEU A 357 -7.49 -1.80 9.51
N PRO A 358 -8.09 -2.97 9.22
CA PRO A 358 -8.27 -4.04 10.20
C PRO A 358 -6.93 -4.60 10.71
N ALA A 359 -5.87 -4.52 9.89
CA ALA A 359 -4.52 -4.92 10.21
C ALA A 359 -3.51 -4.01 9.47
N PRO A 360 -2.29 -3.79 10.03
CA PRO A 360 -1.24 -3.06 9.33
C PRO A 360 -0.83 -3.80 8.05
N VAL A 361 -0.47 -3.03 7.02
CA VAL A 361 -0.06 -3.56 5.71
C VAL A 361 1.37 -3.11 5.43
N ASP A 362 2.24 -4.09 5.18
CA ASP A 362 3.64 -3.85 4.83
C ASP A 362 3.85 -3.98 3.30
N ILE A 363 4.77 -3.17 2.76
CA ILE A 363 5.15 -3.24 1.36
C ILE A 363 6.23 -4.32 1.19
N ILE A 364 5.89 -5.41 0.50
CA ILE A 364 6.78 -6.56 0.28
C ILE A 364 7.67 -6.36 -0.95
N GLU A 365 7.10 -5.81 -2.03
CA GLU A 365 7.81 -5.58 -3.29
C GLU A 365 7.29 -4.29 -3.92
N GLU A 366 8.21 -3.47 -4.45
CA GLU A 366 7.90 -2.20 -5.09
C GLU A 366 8.57 -2.14 -6.47
N ARG A 367 7.80 -1.70 -7.49
CA ARG A 367 8.30 -1.49 -8.84
C ARG A 367 7.70 -0.23 -9.42
N THR A 368 8.48 0.84 -9.42
CA THR A 368 8.11 2.10 -10.08
C THR A 368 8.57 2.10 -11.54
N VAL A 369 7.67 2.43 -12.46
CA VAL A 369 8.01 2.71 -13.85
C VAL A 369 7.67 4.17 -14.16
N GLY A 370 8.69 4.97 -14.40
CA GLY A 370 8.50 6.38 -14.74
C GLY A 370 7.74 6.57 -16.06
N PRO A 371 6.84 7.56 -16.18
CA PRO A 371 6.08 7.82 -17.41
C PRO A 371 6.96 8.03 -18.65
N SER A 372 8.12 8.67 -18.48
CA SER A 372 9.10 8.89 -19.55
C SER A 372 9.73 7.58 -20.05
N LEU A 373 10.13 6.69 -19.14
CA LEU A 373 10.67 5.37 -19.49
C LEU A 373 9.63 4.50 -20.22
N GLY A 374 8.35 4.61 -19.84
CA GLY A 374 7.25 3.96 -20.55
C GLY A 374 7.09 4.46 -21.99
N GLN A 375 7.00 5.78 -22.18
CA GLN A 375 6.82 6.38 -23.51
C GLN A 375 8.02 6.10 -24.43
N ASP A 376 9.24 6.23 -23.91
CA ASP A 376 10.47 5.96 -24.68
C ASP A 376 10.55 4.49 -25.08
N SER A 377 10.14 3.58 -24.20
CA SER A 377 10.08 2.14 -24.50
C SER A 377 9.04 1.82 -25.58
N VAL A 378 7.86 2.42 -25.52
CA VAL A 378 6.81 2.23 -26.54
C VAL A 378 7.27 2.78 -27.90
N ASN A 379 7.84 3.99 -27.93
CA ASN A 379 8.36 4.60 -29.15
C ASN A 379 9.49 3.75 -29.78
N SER A 380 10.45 3.30 -28.97
CA SER A 380 11.55 2.44 -29.41
C SER A 380 11.05 1.08 -29.90
N GLY A 381 10.06 0.50 -29.21
CA GLY A 381 9.45 -0.76 -29.59
C GLY A 381 8.71 -0.67 -30.93
N LEU A 382 7.90 0.38 -31.11
CA LEU A 382 7.15 0.61 -32.36
C LEU A 382 8.10 0.85 -33.53
N SER A 383 9.17 1.63 -33.34
CA SER A 383 10.20 1.83 -34.37
C SER A 383 10.88 0.52 -34.77
N SER A 384 11.15 -0.36 -33.80
CA SER A 384 11.79 -1.67 -34.00
C SER A 384 10.89 -2.63 -34.77
N VAL A 385 9.57 -2.64 -34.51
CA VAL A 385 8.59 -3.40 -35.31
C VAL A 385 8.56 -2.95 -36.76
N ILE A 386 8.53 -1.63 -37.01
CA ILE A 386 8.51 -1.07 -38.37
C ILE A 386 9.79 -1.42 -39.13
N ILE A 387 10.95 -1.23 -38.50
CA ILE A 387 12.25 -1.53 -39.10
C ILE A 387 12.36 -3.05 -39.40
N GLY A 388 11.97 -3.90 -38.45
CA GLY A 388 11.95 -5.35 -38.63
C GLY A 388 11.04 -5.79 -39.77
N TYR A 389 9.82 -5.25 -39.83
CA TYR A 389 8.88 -5.49 -40.93
C TYR A 389 9.47 -5.10 -42.30
N LEU A 390 10.07 -3.91 -42.40
CA LEU A 390 10.67 -3.45 -43.66
C LEU A 390 11.86 -4.29 -44.08
N LEU A 391 12.78 -4.62 -43.16
CA LEU A 391 13.96 -5.44 -43.46
C LEU A 391 13.56 -6.84 -43.94
N VAL A 392 12.64 -7.49 -43.23
CA VAL A 392 12.15 -8.81 -43.61
C VAL A 392 11.37 -8.76 -44.93
N GLY A 393 10.52 -7.74 -45.13
CA GLY A 393 9.79 -7.54 -46.37
C GLY A 393 10.72 -7.34 -47.57
N ILE A 394 11.75 -6.49 -47.44
CA ILE A 394 12.76 -6.26 -48.48
C ILE A 394 13.51 -7.55 -48.80
N PHE A 395 13.95 -8.29 -47.77
CA PHE A 395 14.63 -9.57 -47.95
C PHE A 395 13.76 -10.57 -48.74
N MET A 396 12.48 -10.70 -48.38
CA MET A 396 11.56 -11.61 -49.07
C MET A 396 11.36 -11.22 -50.53
N VAL A 397 11.19 -9.93 -50.82
CA VAL A 397 11.07 -9.43 -52.20
C VAL A 397 12.35 -9.66 -53.00
N PHE A 398 13.52 -9.47 -52.40
CA PHE A 398 14.80 -9.70 -53.07
C PHE A 398 15.04 -11.19 -53.37
N TYR A 399 14.83 -12.07 -52.40
CA TYR A 399 15.12 -13.50 -52.54
C TYR A 399 14.06 -14.22 -53.41
N TYR A 400 12.77 -13.99 -53.14
CA TYR A 400 11.66 -14.70 -53.80
C TYR A 400 10.98 -13.89 -54.92
N HIS A 401 11.52 -12.71 -55.28
CA HIS A 401 11.02 -11.85 -56.35
C HIS A 401 9.50 -11.59 -56.23
N ARG A 402 8.71 -11.99 -57.24
CA ARG A 402 7.24 -11.81 -57.27
C ARG A 402 6.56 -12.55 -56.13
N THR A 403 7.03 -13.73 -55.78
CA THR A 403 6.49 -14.51 -54.66
C THR A 403 6.83 -13.87 -53.31
N GLY A 404 7.96 -13.14 -53.25
CA GLY A 404 8.33 -12.29 -52.12
C GLY A 404 7.35 -11.17 -51.83
N THR A 405 6.78 -10.55 -52.88
CA THR A 405 5.74 -9.51 -52.69
C THR A 405 4.46 -10.08 -52.07
N ILE A 406 4.15 -11.36 -52.32
CA ILE A 406 3.03 -12.07 -51.70
C ILE A 406 3.32 -12.26 -50.21
N ALA A 407 4.52 -12.74 -49.86
CA ALA A 407 4.91 -12.89 -48.46
C ALA A 407 4.85 -11.57 -47.69
N ALA A 408 5.30 -10.47 -48.29
CA ALA A 408 5.19 -9.15 -47.69
C ALA A 408 3.73 -8.75 -47.42
N ALA A 409 2.83 -8.97 -48.39
CA ALA A 409 1.39 -8.68 -48.22
C ALA A 409 0.74 -9.56 -47.14
N VAL A 410 1.05 -10.87 -47.13
CA VAL A 410 0.58 -11.82 -46.12
C VAL A 410 1.06 -11.41 -44.72
N LEU A 411 2.32 -10.97 -44.60
CA LEU A 411 2.87 -10.44 -43.35
C LEU A 411 2.12 -9.19 -42.87
N THR A 412 1.75 -8.28 -43.77
CA THR A 412 0.91 -7.12 -43.43
C THR A 412 -0.43 -7.55 -42.85
N PHE A 413 -1.10 -8.52 -43.46
CA PHE A 413 -2.36 -9.07 -42.94
C PHE A 413 -2.19 -9.71 -41.56
N THR A 414 -1.10 -10.44 -41.34
CA THR A 414 -0.78 -11.01 -40.01
C THR A 414 -0.67 -9.93 -38.95
N ILE A 415 0.08 -8.85 -39.21
CA ILE A 415 0.21 -7.73 -38.25
C ILE A 415 -1.15 -7.06 -38.01
N LEU A 416 -1.93 -6.84 -39.06
CA LEU A 416 -3.28 -6.27 -38.93
C LEU A 416 -4.21 -7.14 -38.09
N PHE A 417 -4.16 -8.47 -38.25
CA PHE A 417 -4.96 -9.37 -37.41
C PHE A 417 -4.51 -9.34 -35.95
N ILE A 418 -3.20 -9.31 -35.68
CA ILE A 418 -2.71 -9.19 -34.30
C ILE A 418 -3.25 -7.92 -33.66
N LEU A 419 -3.10 -6.78 -34.33
CA LEU A 419 -3.60 -5.50 -33.82
C LEU A 419 -5.13 -5.47 -33.69
N GLY A 420 -5.84 -6.04 -34.66
CA GLY A 420 -7.31 -6.11 -34.64
C GLY A 420 -7.85 -7.00 -33.51
N VAL A 421 -7.20 -8.12 -33.23
CA VAL A 421 -7.56 -9.02 -32.12
C VAL A 421 -7.25 -8.34 -30.78
N LEU A 422 -6.07 -7.73 -30.63
CA LEU A 422 -5.72 -7.00 -29.41
C LEU A 422 -6.71 -5.86 -29.12
N ALA A 423 -7.05 -5.07 -30.14
CA ALA A 423 -8.04 -4.01 -30.03
C ALA A 423 -9.45 -4.56 -29.72
N GLY A 424 -9.84 -5.69 -30.32
CA GLY A 424 -11.15 -6.31 -30.09
C GLY A 424 -11.35 -6.83 -28.67
N PHE A 425 -10.28 -7.28 -28.01
CA PHE A 425 -10.31 -7.78 -26.63
C PHE A 425 -9.87 -6.73 -25.59
N ASN A 426 -9.64 -5.47 -25.99
CA ASN A 426 -9.05 -4.42 -25.14
C ASN A 426 -7.77 -4.87 -24.43
N ALA A 427 -6.96 -5.68 -25.09
CA ALA A 427 -5.70 -6.16 -24.55
C ALA A 427 -4.65 -5.04 -24.59
N THR A 428 -3.95 -4.83 -23.48
CA THR A 428 -2.91 -3.80 -23.37
C THR A 428 -1.64 -4.19 -24.13
N LEU A 429 -1.12 -3.28 -24.95
CA LEU A 429 0.16 -3.48 -25.65
C LEU A 429 1.33 -3.07 -24.74
N THR A 430 1.94 -4.06 -24.09
CA THR A 430 3.11 -3.87 -23.23
C THR A 430 4.43 -4.02 -24.00
N LEU A 431 5.55 -3.58 -23.42
CA LEU A 431 6.89 -3.74 -24.04
C LEU A 431 7.23 -5.22 -24.35
N PRO A 432 7.04 -6.19 -23.45
CA PRO A 432 7.15 -7.60 -23.80
C PRO A 432 6.13 -8.03 -24.87
N GLY A 433 4.93 -7.48 -24.83
CA GLY A 433 3.92 -7.70 -25.88
C GLY A 433 4.47 -7.35 -27.27
N ILE A 434 5.15 -6.20 -27.40
CA ILE A 434 5.83 -5.77 -28.64
C ILE A 434 6.93 -6.77 -29.03
N ALA A 435 7.72 -7.29 -28.10
CA ALA A 435 8.71 -8.32 -28.39
C ALA A 435 8.07 -9.60 -28.96
N GLY A 436 6.88 -9.98 -28.46
CA GLY A 436 6.09 -11.09 -29.01
C GLY A 436 5.65 -10.84 -30.45
N ILE A 437 5.30 -9.60 -30.80
CA ILE A 437 4.99 -9.21 -32.19
C ILE A 437 6.23 -9.35 -33.08
N ILE A 438 7.41 -8.88 -32.62
CA ILE A 438 8.67 -8.99 -33.37
C ILE A 438 9.02 -10.46 -33.62
N LEU A 439 8.90 -11.32 -32.61
CA LEU A 439 9.12 -12.77 -32.75
C LEU A 439 8.14 -13.38 -33.76
N THR A 440 6.87 -12.99 -33.68
CA THR A 440 5.84 -13.45 -34.62
C THR A 440 6.14 -13.05 -36.06
N ILE A 441 6.69 -11.84 -36.30
CA ILE A 441 7.09 -11.41 -37.65
C ILE A 441 8.11 -12.39 -38.25
N GLY A 442 9.11 -12.82 -37.47
CA GLY A 442 10.08 -13.81 -37.90
C GLY A 442 9.45 -15.17 -38.23
N MET A 443 8.60 -15.68 -37.33
CA MET A 443 7.93 -16.97 -37.51
C MET A 443 6.91 -16.97 -38.67
N ALA A 444 6.19 -15.85 -38.87
CA ALA A 444 5.23 -15.72 -39.95
C ALA A 444 5.91 -15.79 -41.33
N VAL A 445 7.16 -15.35 -41.42
CA VAL A 445 7.95 -15.46 -42.65
C VAL A 445 8.49 -16.86 -42.86
N ASP A 446 8.91 -17.55 -41.80
CA ASP A 446 9.37 -18.94 -41.87
C ASP A 446 8.32 -19.89 -42.50
N ALA A 447 7.06 -19.76 -42.08
CA ALA A 447 5.96 -20.53 -42.67
C ALA A 447 5.79 -20.26 -44.18
N ASN A 448 5.93 -19.01 -44.61
CA ASN A 448 5.86 -18.63 -46.02
C ASN A 448 7.07 -19.18 -46.81
N VAL A 449 8.27 -19.11 -46.24
CA VAL A 449 9.49 -19.68 -46.83
C VAL A 449 9.34 -21.18 -47.07
N LEU A 450 8.85 -21.93 -46.08
CA LEU A 450 8.67 -23.37 -46.19
C LEU A 450 7.67 -23.74 -47.31
N ILE A 451 6.57 -22.99 -47.43
CA ILE A 451 5.62 -23.14 -48.54
C ILE A 451 6.31 -22.87 -49.88
N PHE A 452 7.08 -21.79 -49.99
CA PHE A 452 7.70 -21.37 -51.26
C PHE A 452 8.76 -22.36 -51.72
N GLU A 453 9.61 -22.83 -50.82
CA GLU A 453 10.60 -23.87 -51.14
C GLU A 453 9.92 -25.17 -51.56
N ARG A 454 8.84 -25.57 -50.88
CA ARG A 454 8.08 -26.75 -51.27
C ARG A 454 7.45 -26.61 -52.66
N ILE A 455 6.92 -25.42 -53.00
CA ILE A 455 6.40 -25.14 -54.34
C ILE A 455 7.54 -25.19 -55.38
N ARG A 456 8.70 -24.61 -55.06
CA ARG A 456 9.88 -24.61 -55.93
C ARG A 456 10.38 -26.04 -56.22
N GLU A 457 10.46 -26.89 -55.20
CA GLU A 457 10.79 -28.31 -55.36
C GLU A 457 9.80 -29.03 -56.29
N GLU A 458 8.50 -28.81 -56.12
CA GLU A 458 7.48 -29.46 -56.94
C GLU A 458 7.50 -28.94 -58.39
N MET A 459 7.78 -27.66 -58.62
CA MET A 459 7.99 -27.11 -59.97
C MET A 459 9.25 -27.70 -60.64
N ALA A 460 10.33 -27.94 -59.89
CA ALA A 460 11.54 -28.56 -60.43
C ALA A 460 11.31 -29.99 -60.94
N THR A 461 10.29 -30.69 -60.42
CA THR A 461 9.87 -32.02 -60.93
C THR A 461 9.09 -31.97 -62.25
N GLY A 462 8.85 -30.78 -62.81
CA GLY A 462 8.15 -30.60 -64.09
C GLY A 462 6.62 -30.50 -64.00
N LYS A 463 6.07 -30.38 -62.79
CA LYS A 463 4.63 -30.17 -62.58
C LYS A 463 4.19 -28.78 -63.05
N THR A 464 2.93 -28.68 -63.49
CA THR A 464 2.32 -27.37 -63.82
C THR A 464 2.25 -26.48 -62.59
N ILE A 465 2.35 -25.15 -62.75
CA ILE A 465 2.36 -24.17 -61.65
C ILE A 465 1.21 -24.42 -60.65
N LYS A 466 -0.01 -24.67 -61.14
CA LYS A 466 -1.17 -24.95 -60.28
C LYS A 466 -1.00 -26.24 -59.46
N ALA A 467 -0.58 -27.32 -60.10
CA ALA A 467 -0.33 -28.59 -59.42
C ALA A 467 0.84 -28.51 -58.42
N SER A 468 1.85 -27.70 -58.70
CA SER A 468 2.97 -27.44 -57.79
C SER A 468 2.55 -26.63 -56.57
N ILE A 469 1.67 -25.63 -56.74
CA ILE A 469 1.09 -24.88 -55.62
C ILE A 469 0.29 -25.81 -54.72
N ASP A 470 -0.66 -26.58 -55.26
CA ASP A 470 -1.49 -27.49 -54.47
C ASP A 470 -0.66 -28.55 -53.72
N SER A 471 0.32 -29.15 -54.41
CA SER A 471 1.23 -30.14 -53.80
C SER A 471 2.15 -29.50 -52.76
N GLY A 472 2.62 -28.27 -53.01
CA GLY A 472 3.46 -27.50 -52.11
C GLY A 472 2.75 -27.20 -50.78
N PHE A 473 1.53 -26.65 -50.85
CA PHE A 473 0.71 -26.40 -49.67
C PHE A 473 0.38 -27.69 -48.91
N SER A 474 -0.02 -28.76 -49.61
CA SER A 474 -0.37 -30.03 -48.94
C SER A 474 0.79 -30.65 -48.17
N ARG A 475 2.03 -30.53 -48.67
CA ARG A 475 3.22 -31.07 -48.00
C ARG A 475 3.78 -30.16 -46.93
N ALA A 476 3.67 -28.84 -47.10
CA ALA A 476 4.09 -27.86 -46.11
C ALA A 476 3.13 -27.80 -44.90
N TYR A 477 1.85 -28.16 -45.09
CA TYR A 477 0.79 -28.05 -44.09
C TYR A 477 1.14 -28.71 -42.75
N SER A 478 1.58 -29.98 -42.75
CA SER A 478 1.87 -30.70 -41.50
C SER A 478 3.04 -30.07 -40.75
N ALA A 479 4.14 -29.75 -41.45
CA ALA A 479 5.33 -29.15 -40.83
C ALA A 479 5.03 -27.78 -40.21
N ILE A 480 4.22 -26.95 -40.88
CA ILE A 480 3.82 -25.62 -40.38
C ILE A 480 2.93 -25.76 -39.15
N ILE A 481 1.97 -26.66 -39.18
CA ILE A 481 1.07 -26.89 -38.04
C ILE A 481 1.85 -27.44 -36.84
N ASP A 482 2.71 -28.43 -37.03
CA ASP A 482 3.47 -29.06 -35.95
C ASP A 482 4.38 -28.04 -35.23
N SER A 483 5.07 -27.20 -36.01
CA SER A 483 5.94 -26.13 -35.46
C SER A 483 5.12 -25.10 -34.66
N ASN A 484 4.03 -24.58 -35.23
CA ASN A 484 3.21 -23.56 -34.59
C ASN A 484 2.43 -24.06 -33.37
N ILE A 485 1.88 -25.29 -33.42
CA ILE A 485 1.18 -25.89 -32.27
C ILE A 485 2.12 -26.05 -31.09
N THR A 486 3.36 -26.50 -31.33
CA THR A 486 4.36 -26.66 -30.27
C THR A 486 4.64 -25.32 -29.59
N THR A 487 4.87 -24.26 -30.36
CA THR A 487 5.08 -22.91 -29.80
C THR A 487 3.82 -22.36 -29.12
N PHE A 488 2.64 -22.65 -29.64
CA PHE A 488 1.37 -22.21 -29.05
C PHE A 488 1.17 -22.81 -27.64
N PHE A 489 1.47 -24.09 -27.46
CA PHE A 489 1.43 -24.72 -26.13
C PHE A 489 2.43 -24.11 -25.15
N THR A 490 3.64 -23.78 -25.61
CA THR A 490 4.59 -23.00 -24.79
C THR A 490 4.00 -21.64 -24.39
N GLY A 491 3.31 -20.96 -25.30
CA GLY A 491 2.57 -19.73 -25.03
C GLY A 491 1.51 -19.91 -23.94
N ILE A 492 0.71 -20.99 -23.98
CA ILE A 492 -0.29 -21.30 -22.95
C ILE A 492 0.36 -21.47 -21.57
N ILE A 493 1.47 -22.21 -21.51
CA ILE A 493 2.21 -22.42 -20.25
C ILE A 493 2.71 -21.07 -19.71
N LEU A 494 3.30 -20.23 -20.57
CA LEU A 494 3.76 -18.90 -20.17
C LEU A 494 2.62 -17.98 -19.74
N PHE A 495 1.44 -18.09 -20.36
CA PHE A 495 0.27 -17.29 -19.99
C PHE A 495 -0.29 -17.72 -18.61
N GLN A 496 -0.38 -19.03 -18.36
CA GLN A 496 -0.95 -19.57 -17.12
C GLN A 496 -0.03 -19.37 -15.90
N PHE A 497 1.28 -19.55 -16.07
CA PHE A 497 2.25 -19.51 -14.98
C PHE A 497 3.09 -18.24 -14.93
N GLY A 498 3.13 -17.46 -16.02
CA GLY A 498 3.81 -16.17 -16.03
C GLY A 498 3.05 -15.13 -15.23
N THR A 499 3.76 -14.10 -14.77
CA THR A 499 3.18 -12.94 -14.08
C THR A 499 3.45 -11.66 -14.86
N GLY A 500 2.49 -10.73 -14.83
CA GLY A 500 2.57 -9.37 -15.38
C GLY A 500 3.18 -9.29 -16.79
N PRO A 501 4.46 -8.86 -16.95
CA PRO A 501 5.13 -8.72 -18.25
C PRO A 501 5.12 -10.00 -19.12
N ILE A 502 5.27 -11.18 -18.51
CA ILE A 502 5.36 -12.45 -19.23
C ILE A 502 3.99 -12.84 -19.84
N GLN A 503 2.90 -12.54 -19.14
CA GLN A 503 1.54 -12.81 -19.62
C GLN A 503 1.23 -11.99 -20.87
N GLY A 504 1.64 -10.72 -20.90
CA GLY A 504 1.50 -9.86 -22.07
C GLY A 504 2.27 -10.38 -23.29
N PHE A 505 3.50 -10.85 -23.10
CA PHE A 505 4.28 -11.51 -24.16
C PHE A 505 3.60 -12.79 -24.65
N ALA A 506 3.13 -13.64 -23.73
CA ALA A 506 2.49 -14.90 -24.06
C ALA A 506 1.21 -14.70 -24.87
N LEU A 507 0.39 -13.71 -24.51
CA LEU A 507 -0.84 -13.36 -25.20
C LEU A 507 -0.56 -12.91 -26.65
N THR A 508 0.38 -11.98 -26.85
CA THR A 508 0.71 -11.51 -28.20
C THR A 508 1.34 -12.60 -29.06
N LEU A 509 2.15 -13.48 -28.47
CA LEU A 509 2.70 -14.65 -29.15
C LEU A 509 1.60 -15.63 -29.60
N MET A 510 0.65 -15.96 -28.72
CA MET A 510 -0.46 -16.87 -29.05
C MET A 510 -1.35 -16.32 -30.17
N ILE A 511 -1.75 -15.06 -30.07
CA ILE A 511 -2.53 -14.37 -31.11
C ILE A 511 -1.73 -14.33 -32.42
N GLY A 512 -0.43 -14.03 -32.32
CA GLY A 512 0.50 -13.99 -33.42
C GLY A 512 0.61 -15.30 -34.19
N ILE A 513 0.73 -16.42 -33.47
CA ILE A 513 0.78 -17.76 -34.05
C ILE A 513 -0.53 -18.12 -34.76
N ALA A 514 -1.68 -17.83 -34.13
CA ALA A 514 -2.97 -18.09 -34.74
C ALA A 514 -3.18 -17.26 -36.03
N ALA A 515 -2.83 -15.97 -35.96
CA ALA A 515 -2.91 -15.07 -37.10
C ALA A 515 -1.94 -15.47 -38.23
N SER A 516 -0.70 -15.85 -37.90
CA SER A 516 0.32 -16.24 -38.88
C SER A 516 -0.09 -17.53 -39.60
N LEU A 517 -0.63 -18.51 -38.88
CA LEU A 517 -1.10 -19.78 -39.44
C LEU A 517 -2.29 -19.57 -40.38
N PHE A 518 -3.25 -18.72 -39.98
CA PHE A 518 -4.36 -18.35 -40.85
C PHE A 518 -3.88 -17.61 -42.11
N SER A 519 -3.02 -16.60 -41.95
CA SER A 519 -2.47 -15.83 -43.06
C SER A 519 -1.67 -16.71 -44.03
N ALA A 520 -0.81 -17.59 -43.53
CA ALA A 520 0.02 -18.46 -44.37
C ALA A 520 -0.81 -19.54 -45.11
N LEU A 521 -1.77 -20.18 -44.44
CA LEU A 521 -2.49 -21.31 -45.03
C LEU A 521 -3.70 -20.88 -45.88
N VAL A 522 -4.38 -19.79 -45.50
CA VAL A 522 -5.60 -19.33 -46.16
C VAL A 522 -5.30 -18.15 -47.08
N ILE A 523 -4.72 -17.06 -46.56
CA ILE A 523 -4.52 -15.85 -47.34
C ILE A 523 -3.46 -16.05 -48.42
N ALA A 524 -2.31 -16.64 -48.09
CA ALA A 524 -1.27 -16.88 -49.09
C ALA A 524 -1.80 -17.78 -50.22
N ARG A 525 -2.49 -18.88 -49.88
CA ARG A 525 -3.11 -19.78 -50.85
C ARG A 525 -4.12 -19.05 -51.75
N LEU A 526 -5.00 -18.25 -51.16
CA LEU A 526 -5.98 -17.45 -51.89
C LEU A 526 -5.32 -16.48 -52.87
N ILE A 527 -4.22 -15.83 -52.47
CA ILE A 527 -3.47 -14.92 -53.34
C ILE A 527 -2.83 -15.69 -54.49
N PHE A 528 -2.22 -16.85 -54.22
CA PHE A 528 -1.67 -17.71 -55.28
C PHE A 528 -2.73 -18.17 -56.28
N ASP A 529 -3.87 -18.66 -55.79
CA ASP A 529 -4.97 -19.12 -56.65
C ASP A 529 -5.53 -17.99 -57.52
N MET A 530 -5.68 -16.78 -56.96
CA MET A 530 -6.07 -15.59 -57.71
C MET A 530 -5.05 -15.20 -58.79
N MET A 531 -3.76 -15.30 -58.49
CA MET A 531 -2.70 -14.98 -59.45
C MET A 531 -2.66 -15.98 -60.61
N VAL A 532 -2.81 -17.26 -60.31
CA VAL A 532 -2.90 -18.32 -61.32
C VAL A 532 -4.14 -18.12 -62.18
N ALA A 533 -5.30 -17.79 -61.59
CA ALA A 533 -6.54 -17.52 -62.32
C ALA A 533 -6.43 -16.30 -63.25
N LYS A 534 -5.66 -15.26 -62.86
CA LYS A 534 -5.38 -14.07 -63.69
C LYS A 534 -4.27 -14.27 -64.72
N GLY A 535 -3.66 -15.45 -64.81
CA GLY A 535 -2.58 -15.74 -65.77
C GLY A 535 -1.27 -15.00 -65.47
N ILE A 536 -1.09 -14.51 -64.24
CA ILE A 536 0.13 -13.80 -63.84
C ILE A 536 1.24 -14.86 -63.67
N LYS A 537 2.39 -14.65 -64.32
CA LYS A 537 3.55 -15.54 -64.19
C LYS A 537 4.03 -15.53 -62.74
N VAL A 538 3.86 -16.66 -62.04
CA VAL A 538 4.41 -16.88 -60.70
C VAL A 538 5.87 -17.32 -60.87
N THR A 539 6.81 -16.44 -60.51
CA THR A 539 8.23 -16.78 -60.44
C THR A 539 8.57 -17.04 -58.99
N VAL A 540 8.89 -18.28 -58.65
CA VAL A 540 9.34 -18.67 -57.30
C VAL A 540 10.88 -18.68 -57.33
N GLY A 541 11.44 -17.48 -57.38
CA GLY A 541 12.88 -17.12 -57.40
C GLY A 541 13.74 -17.87 -58.41
#